data_AF-A0A952PMD8-F1
#
_entry.id   AF-A0A952PMD8-F1
#
_cell.length_a   1.000
_cell.length_b   1.000
_cell.length_c   1.000
_cell.angle_alpha   90.00
_cell.angle_beta   90.00
_cell.angle_gamma   90.00
#
_symmetry.space_group_name_H-M   'P 1'
#
loop_
_entity.id
_entity.type
_entity.pdbx_description
1 polymer ?
#
loop_
_entity_poly.entity_id
_entity_poly.type
_entity_poly.pdbx_seq_one_letter_code
_entity_poly.pdbx_strand_id
1 'polypeptide(L)'
;MGNSYSSLAAKEKDSKLVSVEVNALKERLNKIYTSHRTLERAGLFEYLWDLKERALMEGTDRVEVPHNWIEDLEEGKVRAH
;
A
#
# COMPACT_ATOMS: atom_id res chain seq x y z
N MET A 1 19.93 21.96 -33.29
CA MET A 1 19.48 22.80 -32.17
C MET A 1 18.54 21.97 -31.31
N GLY A 2 19.05 21.36 -30.26
CA GLY A 2 18.25 20.70 -29.24
C GLY A 2 17.93 21.68 -28.13
N ASN A 3 16.69 21.73 -27.68
CA ASN A 3 16.30 21.28 -26.34
C ASN A 3 14.87 21.71 -25.99
N SER A 4 14.31 20.91 -25.07
CA SER A 4 13.28 21.28 -24.09
C SER A 4 11.84 21.31 -24.59
N TYR A 5 11.16 20.16 -24.51
CA TYR A 5 9.96 20.06 -23.68
C TYR A 5 9.83 18.65 -23.08
N SER A 6 9.65 18.61 -21.76
CA SER A 6 9.15 17.49 -20.97
C SER A 6 10.03 16.26 -20.80
N SER A 7 11.15 16.44 -20.09
CA SER A 7 11.64 15.43 -19.15
C SER A 7 10.66 15.30 -17.95
N LEU A 8 9.48 14.72 -18.20
CA LEU A 8 8.59 14.18 -17.16
C LEU A 8 8.57 12.65 -17.15
N ALA A 9 9.29 12.02 -18.07
CA ALA A 9 9.55 10.59 -18.05
C ALA A 9 10.65 10.28 -17.02
N ALA A 10 10.27 10.03 -15.77
CA ALA A 10 10.91 9.05 -14.88
C ALA A 10 10.49 9.23 -13.42
N LYS A 11 9.22 8.95 -13.11
CA LYS A 11 8.89 8.31 -11.83
C LYS A 11 7.61 7.50 -11.91
N GLU A 12 7.40 6.80 -13.02
CA GLU A 12 6.51 5.63 -13.03
C GLU A 12 7.25 4.53 -12.27
N LYS A 13 7.21 4.59 -10.93
CA LYS A 13 7.39 3.38 -10.13
C LYS A 13 6.19 2.51 -10.50
N ASP A 14 6.44 1.58 -11.41
CA ASP A 14 5.57 0.49 -11.82
C ASP A 14 4.68 0.09 -10.65
N SER A 15 3.47 0.65 -10.60
CA SER A 15 2.50 0.38 -9.55
C SER A 15 1.82 -0.93 -9.91
N LYS A 16 2.64 -1.99 -9.97
CA LYS A 16 2.20 -3.31 -10.34
C LYS A 16 1.14 -3.71 -9.32
N LEU A 17 -0.11 -3.79 -9.78
CA LEU A 17 -1.20 -4.27 -8.94
C LEU A 17 -0.91 -5.73 -8.61
N VAL A 18 -0.95 -6.05 -7.33
CA VAL A 18 -0.80 -7.40 -6.81
C VAL A 18 -2.08 -7.82 -6.13
N SER A 19 -2.54 -9.02 -6.47
CA SER A 19 -3.66 -9.66 -5.79
C SER A 19 -3.16 -10.24 -4.46
N VAL A 20 -3.65 -9.69 -3.35
CA VAL A 20 -3.30 -10.11 -2.00
C VAL A 20 -4.53 -10.75 -1.37
N GLU A 21 -4.35 -11.89 -0.72
CA GLU A 21 -5.43 -12.53 0.03
C GLU A 21 -5.84 -11.67 1.21
N VAL A 22 -7.14 -11.51 1.41
CA VAL A 22 -7.74 -10.68 2.48
C VAL A 22 -7.27 -11.16 3.85
N ASN A 23 -7.14 -12.48 4.04
CA ASN A 23 -6.59 -13.05 5.27
C ASN A 23 -5.13 -12.65 5.49
N ALA A 24 -4.29 -12.74 4.45
CA ALA A 24 -2.89 -12.32 4.53
C ALA A 24 -2.76 -10.81 4.78
N LEU A 25 -3.59 -9.99 4.13
CA LEU A 25 -3.65 -8.54 4.36
C LEU A 25 -4.06 -8.24 5.81
N LYS A 26 -5.07 -8.92 6.34
CA LYS A 26 -5.51 -8.79 7.73
C LYS A 26 -4.39 -9.11 8.72
N GLU A 27 -3.68 -10.23 8.53
CA GLU A 27 -2.56 -10.60 9.40
C GLU A 27 -1.44 -9.56 9.38
N ARG A 28 -1.10 -9.05 8.20
CA ARG A 28 -0.11 -7.98 8.03
C ARG A 28 -0.55 -6.69 8.73
N LEU A 29 -1.78 -6.24 8.52
CA LEU A 29 -2.33 -5.05 9.17
C LEU A 29 -2.36 -5.21 10.70
N ASN A 30 -2.79 -6.36 11.22
CA ASN A 30 -2.80 -6.65 12.65
C ASN A 30 -1.40 -6.63 13.26
N LYS A 31 -0.40 -7.18 12.55
CA LYS A 31 1.00 -7.17 12.99
C LYS A 31 1.52 -5.74 13.12
N ILE A 32 1.24 -4.89 12.14
CA ILE A 32 1.68 -3.49 12.15
C ILE A 32 0.94 -2.70 13.24
N TYR A 33 -0.38 -2.90 13.39
CA TYR A 33 -1.16 -2.28 14.46
C TYR A 33 -0.67 -2.66 15.86
N THR A 34 -0.27 -3.92 16.05
CA THR A 34 0.28 -4.40 17.32
C THR A 34 1.69 -3.85 17.58
N SER A 35 2.52 -3.74 16.53
CA SER A 35 3.92 -3.32 16.64
C SER A 35 4.09 -1.80 16.71
N HIS A 36 3.20 -1.03 16.08
CA HIS A 36 3.23 0.44 16.04
C HIS A 36 1.93 1.00 16.61
N ARG A 37 1.93 1.34 17.91
CA ARG A 37 0.81 2.04 18.56
C ARG A 37 0.55 3.44 17.98
N THR A 38 1.51 4.02 17.27
CA THR A 38 1.43 5.32 16.60
C THR A 38 1.73 5.12 15.12
N LEU A 39 0.70 4.82 14.34
CA LEU A 39 0.81 4.74 12.89
C LEU A 39 0.93 6.16 12.33
N GLU A 40 2.15 6.62 12.05
CA GLU A 40 2.40 7.90 11.34
C GLU A 40 1.77 7.94 9.93
N ARG A 41 1.28 6.80 9.43
CA ARG A 41 0.51 6.66 8.18
C ARG A 41 -0.91 6.14 8.42
N ALA A 42 -1.67 6.80 9.31
CA ALA A 42 -3.10 6.51 9.51
C ALA A 42 -3.84 6.36 8.16
N GLY A 43 -3.64 7.26 7.20
CA GLY A 43 -4.36 7.22 5.93
C GLY A 43 -4.14 5.97 5.06
N LEU A 44 -2.90 5.48 4.89
CA LEU A 44 -2.66 4.27 4.07
C LEU A 44 -3.14 3.01 4.81
N PHE A 45 -2.91 2.96 6.12
CA PHE A 45 -3.38 1.86 6.96
C PHE A 45 -4.91 1.79 6.97
N GLU A 46 -5.59 2.91 7.22
CA GLU A 46 -7.04 3.04 7.20
C GLU A 46 -7.60 2.66 5.83
N TYR A 47 -6.99 3.12 4.74
CA TYR A 47 -7.42 2.76 3.40
C TYR A 47 -7.36 1.25 3.16
N LEU A 48 -6.25 0.60 3.54
CA LEU A 48 -6.10 -0.85 3.38
C LEU A 48 -7.00 -1.64 4.34
N TRP A 49 -7.29 -1.07 5.50
CA TRP A 49 -8.26 -1.62 6.44
C TRP A 49 -9.68 -1.57 5.87
N ASP A 50 -10.09 -0.44 5.32
CA ASP A 50 -11.38 -0.27 4.64
C ASP A 50 -11.49 -1.18 3.42
N LEU A 51 -10.40 -1.32 2.64
CA LEU A 51 -10.37 -2.22 1.49
C LEU A 51 -10.59 -3.68 1.91
N LYS A 52 -9.96 -4.10 3.01
CA LYS A 52 -10.18 -5.41 3.62
C LYS A 52 -11.63 -5.57 4.09
N GLU A 53 -12.21 -4.58 4.76
CA GLU A 53 -13.62 -4.62 5.20
C GLU A 53 -14.58 -4.73 4.01
N ARG A 54 -14.34 -3.97 2.94
CA ARG A 54 -15.14 -4.05 1.70
C ARG A 54 -15.05 -5.42 1.06
N ALA A 55 -13.85 -6.00 0.95
CA ALA A 55 -13.68 -7.33 0.40
C ALA A 55 -14.41 -8.41 1.22
N LEU A 56 -14.38 -8.30 2.56
CA LEU A 56 -15.15 -9.17 3.45
C LEU A 56 -16.66 -9.01 3.25
N MET A 57 -17.14 -7.77 3.08
CA MET A 57 -18.55 -7.49 2.81
C MET A 57 -19.01 -8.03 1.44
N GLU A 58 -18.16 -7.94 0.42
CA GLU A 58 -18.43 -8.45 -0.92
C GLU A 58 -18.27 -9.98 -1.02
N GLY A 59 -17.72 -10.63 0.02
CA GLY A 59 -17.44 -12.06 0.03
C GLY A 59 -16.23 -12.47 -0.83
N THR A 60 -15.36 -11.51 -1.15
CA THR A 60 -14.16 -11.74 -1.95
C THR A 60 -12.98 -12.05 -1.03
N ASP A 61 -12.21 -13.08 -1.37
CA ASP A 61 -11.07 -13.57 -0.60
C ASP A 61 -9.74 -12.88 -0.98
N ARG A 62 -9.73 -12.08 -2.05
CA ARG A 62 -8.56 -11.37 -2.58
C ARG A 62 -8.88 -9.91 -2.88
N VAL A 63 -7.88 -9.05 -2.72
CA VAL A 63 -7.93 -7.62 -3.09
C VAL A 63 -6.74 -7.25 -3.96
N GLU A 64 -6.96 -6.38 -4.93
CA GLU A 64 -5.88 -5.84 -5.76
C GLU A 64 -5.38 -4.54 -5.16
N VAL A 65 -4.09 -4.50 -4.83
CA VAL A 65 -3.43 -3.32 -4.30
C VAL A 65 -2.10 -3.09 -5.00
N PRO A 66 -1.64 -1.84 -5.13
CA PRO A 66 -0.31 -1.55 -5.64
C PRO A 66 0.78 -2.23 -4.79
N HIS A 67 1.75 -2.91 -5.43
CA HIS A 67 2.82 -3.63 -4.74
C HIS A 67 3.61 -2.75 -3.78
N ASN A 68 3.88 -1.51 -4.19
CA ASN A 68 4.58 -0.51 -3.39
C ASN A 68 3.86 -0.17 -2.07
N TRP A 69 2.54 -0.35 -1.98
CA TRP A 69 1.83 -0.12 -0.71
C TRP A 69 2.09 -1.19 0.32
N ILE A 70 2.31 -2.43 -0.13
CA ILE A 70 2.68 -3.54 0.73
C ILE A 70 4.14 -3.38 1.18
N GLU A 71 5.04 -3.03 0.26
CA GLU A 71 6.44 -2.72 0.61
C GLU A 71 6.52 -1.57 1.60
N ASP A 72 5.78 -0.47 1.36
CA ASP A 72 5.74 0.69 2.25
C ASP A 72 5.21 0.36 3.65
N LEU A 73 4.30 -0.62 3.78
CA LEU A 73 3.80 -1.12 5.05
C LEU A 73 4.82 -2.00 5.79
N GLU A 74 5.52 -2.88 5.06
CA GLU A 74 6.44 -3.86 5.64
C GLU A 74 7.81 -3.27 5.99
N GLU A 75 8.31 -2.31 5.20
CA GLU A 75 9.65 -1.77 5.39
C GLU A 75 9.75 -0.81 6.60
N GLY A 76 8.61 -0.32 7.13
CA GLY A 76 8.59 0.72 8.17
C GLY A 76 9.37 1.99 7.78
N LYS A 77 9.76 2.10 6.51
CA LYS A 77 10.78 3.00 6.00
C LYS A 77 10.08 4.21 5.41
N VAL A 78 9.43 4.97 6.27
CA VAL A 78 9.29 6.40 5.98
C VAL A 78 10.63 7.00 6.33
N ARG A 79 11.47 7.14 5.31
CA ARG A 79 12.71 7.90 5.41
C ARG A 79 12.32 9.30 5.91
N ALA A 80 12.63 9.58 7.17
CA ALA A 80 12.53 10.91 7.74
C ALA A 80 13.28 11.86 6.80
N HIS A 81 12.60 12.91 6.34
CA HIS A 81 13.21 14.01 5.63
C HIS A 81 12.70 15.33 6.21
#